data_AF-A0AB34IML6-F1
#
_entry.id   AF-A0AB34IML6-F1
#
_cell.length_a   1.000
_cell.length_b   1.000
_cell.length_c   1.000
_cell.angle_alpha   90.00
_cell.angle_beta   90.00
_cell.angle_gamma   90.00
#
_symmetry.space_group_name_H-M   'P 1'
#
loop_
_entity.id
_entity.type
_entity.pdbx_description
1 polymer ?
#
loop_
_entity_poly.entity_id
_entity_poly.type
_entity_poly.pdbx_seq_one_letter_code
_entity_poly.pdbx_strand_id
1 'polypeptide(L)'
;MAADYTPSAMTPALSTPPVCSAPSVASRDSFASRESLSQPHLSVRRTISEPASWAESLAQYSHEKKCRPRPDEEYQKPHRVTNFDKKREETRYHPILQTFTQPEREASARSFEATAQIASLNKARDRQLATESAFNILTMEDKRHPRQPKQPVASAVPKPFNPHAERPTFRHPLDSCYTFNIISNLSLNEHHYAPPAARPRGDAGNAEPKPRLQHKAALPRDFNILSNKYREEHEDKMLLEREVQRRTAARKYWETHDYDPLTGRYLDAHKEQAYVKTIEDELTKQPMKQYNRLPPSLQKGEGHVYDITTHVIKNKDLYDRKQAAEQAWFDSYSSSWIRDEEARHRSAQRQQLDDQRSINRAAHERYMESYQYGYNIVDQRDYRNPETYMPPPLTKPKRTLWETVGTNRPPNPPPLPAPPPMPAPLLSTIPSGVRTGGFNRASTSCETRTPSSC
;
A
#
# COMPACT_ATOMS: atom_id res chain seq x y z
N MET A 1 -67.00 41.83 23.78
CA MET A 1 -66.42 41.08 24.92
C MET A 1 -65.26 40.26 24.38
N ALA A 2 -64.04 40.59 24.83
CA ALA A 2 -62.79 39.81 24.83
C ALA A 2 -62.27 39.22 23.48
N ALA A 3 -60.99 39.23 23.16
CA ALA A 3 -59.81 39.94 23.66
C ALA A 3 -58.70 39.70 22.62
N ASP A 4 -57.96 40.75 22.29
CA ASP A 4 -56.72 40.69 21.53
C ASP A 4 -55.63 39.97 22.35
N TYR A 5 -54.90 39.04 21.73
CA TYR A 5 -53.72 38.42 22.34
C TYR A 5 -52.55 38.40 21.35
N THR A 6 -51.62 39.32 21.58
CA THR A 6 -50.30 39.41 20.97
C THR A 6 -49.31 38.52 21.73
N PRO A 7 -48.48 37.69 21.06
CA PRO A 7 -47.38 37.02 21.72
C PRO A 7 -46.13 37.92 21.71
N SER A 8 -45.77 38.36 22.92
CA SER A 8 -44.58 39.12 23.25
C SER A 8 -43.31 38.25 23.15
N ALA A 9 -42.25 38.83 22.60
CA ALA A 9 -40.93 38.23 22.45
C ALA A 9 -40.26 38.04 23.82
N MET A 10 -39.91 36.80 24.16
CA MET A 10 -39.01 36.49 25.28
C MET A 10 -37.60 36.22 24.75
N THR A 11 -36.72 37.18 24.97
CA THR A 11 -35.26 37.03 24.92
C THR A 11 -34.77 36.22 26.12
N PRO A 12 -34.00 35.13 25.96
CA PRO A 12 -33.24 34.56 27.04
C PRO A 12 -31.89 35.29 27.21
N ALA A 13 -31.63 35.69 28.45
CA ALA A 13 -30.45 36.40 28.89
C ALA A 13 -29.16 35.57 28.71
N LEU A 14 -28.12 36.23 28.19
CA LEU A 14 -26.74 35.74 28.18
C LEU A 14 -26.23 35.64 29.64
N SER A 15 -26.02 34.42 30.11
CA SER A 15 -25.25 34.12 31.31
C SER A 15 -23.78 33.90 30.93
N THR A 16 -22.94 34.90 31.15
CA THR A 16 -21.48 34.83 31.06
C THR A 16 -20.89 33.91 32.15
N PRO A 17 -20.04 32.92 31.81
CA PRO A 17 -19.24 32.20 32.80
C PRO A 17 -18.00 32.99 33.25
N PRO A 18 -17.47 32.74 34.47
CA PRO A 18 -16.36 33.48 35.05
C PRO A 18 -15.01 33.21 34.37
N VAL A 19 -14.24 34.28 34.21
CA VAL A 19 -12.86 34.31 33.75
C VAL A 19 -11.96 33.66 34.82
N CYS A 20 -11.43 32.47 34.52
CA CYS A 20 -10.31 31.91 35.26
C CYS A 20 -9.01 32.52 34.72
N SER A 21 -8.32 33.23 35.60
CA SER A 21 -7.00 33.83 35.40
C SER A 21 -5.96 32.78 35.02
N ALA A 22 -5.33 32.94 33.86
CA ALA A 22 -4.12 32.23 33.47
C ALA A 22 -2.87 32.86 34.14
N PRO A 23 -1.87 32.06 34.53
CA PRO A 23 -0.60 32.58 35.01
C PRO A 23 0.25 33.17 33.87
N SER A 24 0.83 34.33 34.19
CA SER A 24 1.87 35.07 33.48
C SER A 24 3.00 34.16 32.96
N VAL A 25 3.13 34.08 31.63
CA VAL A 25 4.36 33.62 30.96
C VAL A 25 5.11 34.86 30.50
N ALA A 26 6.27 35.06 31.13
CA ALA A 26 7.19 36.14 30.82
C ALA A 26 7.67 36.05 29.37
N SER A 27 7.54 37.19 28.69
CA SER A 27 8.12 37.49 27.40
C SER A 27 9.64 37.35 27.43
N ARG A 28 10.19 36.71 26.40
CA ARG A 28 11.53 37.07 25.93
C ARG A 28 11.56 36.96 24.41
N ASP A 29 11.47 38.14 23.79
CA ASP A 29 11.75 38.39 22.40
C ASP A 29 13.15 37.92 22.02
N SER A 30 13.24 37.24 20.88
CA SER A 30 14.31 37.49 19.92
C SER A 30 13.89 37.01 18.54
N PHE A 31 13.45 38.00 17.77
CA PHE A 31 13.35 38.02 16.32
C PHE A 31 14.66 37.57 15.68
N ALA A 32 14.64 36.51 14.87
CA ALA A 32 15.61 36.30 13.82
C ALA A 32 14.94 35.51 12.69
N SER A 33 14.85 36.18 11.54
CA SER A 33 14.36 35.69 10.26
C SER A 33 14.87 34.29 9.92
N ARG A 34 13.99 33.42 9.40
CA ARG A 34 14.43 32.24 8.66
C ARG A 34 13.71 32.17 7.33
N GLU A 35 14.42 32.66 6.33
CA GLU A 35 14.23 32.41 4.91
C GLU A 35 14.03 30.93 4.61
N SER A 36 13.18 30.72 3.61
CA SER A 36 13.04 29.53 2.79
C SER A 36 14.38 28.89 2.42
N LEU A 37 14.49 27.57 2.59
CA LEU A 37 15.30 26.75 1.70
C LEU A 37 14.72 25.33 1.64
N SER A 38 14.39 24.96 0.41
CA SER A 38 14.29 23.60 -0.10
C SER A 38 15.25 22.65 0.60
N GLN A 39 14.77 21.48 1.03
CA GLN A 39 15.66 20.38 1.36
C GLN A 39 16.10 19.70 0.06
N PRO A 40 17.38 19.78 -0.34
CA PRO A 40 17.95 18.76 -1.19
C PRO A 40 18.22 17.53 -0.32
N HIS A 41 17.98 16.35 -0.88
CA HIS A 41 18.51 15.08 -0.39
C HIS A 41 20.06 15.17 -0.41
N LEU A 42 20.63 15.67 0.70
CA LEU A 42 22.05 15.57 0.98
C LEU A 42 22.27 14.21 1.63
N SER A 43 22.80 13.28 0.83
CA SER A 43 23.54 12.15 1.38
C SER A 43 24.65 12.73 2.24
N VAL A 44 24.52 12.58 3.56
CA VAL A 44 25.60 12.86 4.51
C VAL A 44 26.71 11.84 4.21
N ARG A 45 27.57 12.18 3.25
CA ARG A 45 28.89 11.55 3.12
C ARG A 45 29.63 11.92 4.41
N ARG A 46 29.66 10.99 5.37
CA ARG A 46 30.61 11.06 6.49
C ARG A 46 31.99 11.24 5.88
N THR A 47 32.64 12.35 6.16
CA THR A 47 34.07 12.52 5.88
C THR A 47 34.79 11.58 6.81
N ILE A 48 35.10 10.38 6.32
CA ILE A 48 35.96 9.42 7.01
C ILE A 48 37.34 10.08 7.03
N SER A 49 37.78 10.54 8.20
CA SER A 49 39.15 11.02 8.39
C SER A 49 40.10 9.85 8.14
N GLU A 50 41.07 10.00 7.24
CA GLU A 50 42.09 8.98 7.02
C GLU A 50 42.87 8.75 8.33
N PRO A 51 43.02 7.48 8.79
CA PRO A 51 43.70 7.18 10.05
C PRO A 51 45.18 7.57 9.93
N ALA A 52 45.70 8.30 10.91
CA ALA A 52 47.08 8.81 10.87
C ALA A 52 48.12 7.69 11.06
N SER A 53 47.71 6.52 11.54
CA SER A 53 48.56 5.35 11.66
C SER A 53 47.79 4.04 11.43
N TRP A 54 48.52 2.99 11.07
CA TRP A 54 47.95 1.65 10.88
C TRP A 54 47.31 1.08 12.17
N ALA A 55 47.85 1.42 13.34
CA ALA A 55 47.27 1.04 14.63
C ALA A 55 45.89 1.68 14.84
N GLU A 56 45.73 2.93 14.42
CA GLU A 56 44.46 3.65 14.47
C GLU A 56 43.45 3.10 13.45
N SER A 57 43.93 2.66 12.28
CA SER A 57 43.10 1.95 11.30
C SER A 57 42.56 0.63 11.85
N LEU A 58 43.38 -0.17 12.53
CA LEU A 58 42.93 -1.41 13.17
C LEU A 58 41.97 -1.15 14.34
N ALA A 59 42.21 -0.09 15.11
CA ALA A 59 41.30 0.32 16.18
C ALA A 59 39.94 0.74 15.62
N GLN A 60 39.92 1.59 14.58
CA GLN A 60 38.71 2.00 13.87
C GLN A 60 37.98 0.80 13.27
N TYR A 61 38.69 -0.12 12.60
CA TYR A 61 38.09 -1.35 12.05
C TYR A 61 37.46 -2.23 13.14
N SER A 62 38.16 -2.40 14.27
CA SER A 62 37.64 -3.17 15.41
C SER A 62 36.41 -2.50 16.04
N HIS A 63 36.40 -1.16 16.07
CA HIS A 63 35.31 -0.35 16.56
C HIS A 63 34.10 -0.41 15.62
N GLU A 64 34.28 -0.29 14.31
CA GLU A 64 33.20 -0.43 13.30
C GLU A 64 32.57 -1.84 13.31
N LYS A 65 33.38 -2.88 13.54
CA LYS A 65 32.87 -4.26 13.71
C LYS A 65 32.08 -4.46 15.01
N LYS A 66 32.42 -3.74 16.08
CA LYS A 66 31.75 -3.82 17.39
C LYS A 66 30.54 -2.88 17.49
N CYS A 67 30.62 -1.70 16.90
CA CYS A 67 29.58 -0.68 16.90
C CYS A 67 28.69 -0.87 15.67
N ARG A 68 27.54 -1.52 15.87
CA ARG A 68 26.50 -1.60 14.84
C ARG A 68 26.09 -0.19 14.39
N PRO A 69 25.95 0.06 13.07
CA PRO A 69 25.39 1.32 12.59
C PRO A 69 23.94 1.44 13.07
N ARG A 70 23.66 2.41 13.95
CA ARG A 70 22.29 2.85 14.24
C ARG A 70 21.70 3.47 12.95
N PRO A 71 20.44 3.16 12.63
CA PRO A 71 19.32 3.43 13.52
C PRO A 71 18.66 2.17 14.07
N ASP A 72 18.39 2.18 15.38
CA ASP A 72 17.68 1.10 16.10
C ASP A 72 16.24 0.88 15.57
N GLU A 73 15.72 1.78 14.72
CA GLU A 73 14.37 1.75 14.14
C GLU A 73 14.17 0.64 13.10
N GLU A 74 15.17 0.37 12.25
CA GLU A 74 15.05 -0.62 11.16
C GLU A 74 15.11 -2.08 11.67
N TYR A 75 15.62 -2.28 12.88
CA TYR A 75 15.77 -3.59 13.53
C TYR A 75 14.95 -3.73 14.82
N GLN A 76 14.09 -2.76 15.12
CA GLN A 76 13.18 -2.87 16.26
C GLN A 76 12.22 -4.03 15.98
N LYS A 77 12.21 -5.05 16.85
CA LYS A 77 11.22 -6.12 16.75
C LYS A 77 9.83 -5.46 16.72
N PRO A 78 8.97 -5.78 15.73
CA PRO A 78 7.66 -5.16 15.64
C PRO A 78 6.93 -5.36 16.96
N HIS A 79 6.38 -4.27 17.50
CA HIS A 79 5.69 -4.31 18.78
C HIS A 79 4.55 -5.34 18.71
N ARG A 80 4.63 -6.38 19.55
CA ARG A 80 3.64 -7.45 19.56
C ARG A 80 2.38 -6.93 20.24
N VAL A 81 1.45 -6.44 19.43
CA VAL A 81 0.11 -6.01 19.88
C VAL A 81 -0.59 -7.22 20.49
N THR A 82 -0.90 -7.16 21.78
CA THR A 82 -1.62 -8.24 22.46
C THR A 82 -3.13 -8.07 22.28
N ASN A 83 -3.90 -9.14 22.49
CA ASN A 83 -5.37 -9.06 22.49
C ASN A 83 -5.88 -8.10 23.59
N PHE A 84 -5.10 -7.90 24.66
CA PHE A 84 -5.42 -6.94 25.71
C PHE A 84 -5.32 -5.49 25.20
N ASP A 85 -4.28 -5.18 24.42
CA ASP A 85 -4.10 -3.85 23.82
C ASP A 85 -5.23 -3.54 22.83
N LYS A 86 -5.60 -4.51 21.98
CA LYS A 86 -6.73 -4.37 21.05
C LYS A 86 -8.06 -4.17 21.77
N LYS A 87 -8.36 -4.95 22.81
CA LYS A 87 -9.58 -4.75 23.61
C LYS A 87 -9.62 -3.36 24.25
N ARG A 88 -8.48 -2.85 24.72
CA ARG A 88 -8.41 -1.50 25.30
C ARG A 88 -8.60 -0.42 24.24
N GLU A 89 -8.13 -0.64 23.01
CA GLU A 89 -8.43 0.22 21.85
C GLU A 89 -9.90 0.17 21.44
N GLU A 90 -10.51 -1.01 21.43
CA GLU A 90 -11.95 -1.21 21.19
C GLU A 90 -12.81 -0.52 22.26
N THR A 91 -12.34 -0.45 23.50
CA THR A 91 -13.02 0.26 24.60
C THR A 91 -12.91 1.80 24.49
N ARG A 92 -12.12 2.34 23.54
CA ARG A 92 -11.96 3.80 23.36
C ARG A 92 -13.17 4.48 22.70
N TYR A 93 -14.02 3.72 22.02
CA TYR A 93 -15.20 4.24 21.33
C TYR A 93 -16.44 3.56 21.88
N HIS A 94 -17.40 4.34 22.37
CA HIS A 94 -18.62 3.81 22.97
C HIS A 94 -19.68 3.61 21.88
N PRO A 95 -19.99 2.37 21.43
CA PRO A 95 -20.80 2.15 20.23
C PRO A 95 -22.26 2.61 20.38
N ILE A 96 -22.81 2.60 21.61
CA ILE A 96 -24.18 3.03 21.89
C ILE A 96 -24.31 4.56 21.90
N LEU A 97 -23.36 5.26 22.52
CA LEU A 97 -23.37 6.71 22.64
C LEU A 97 -22.72 7.39 21.44
N GLN A 98 -22.00 6.63 20.61
CA GLN A 98 -21.23 7.12 19.46
C GLN A 98 -20.19 8.19 19.83
N THR A 99 -19.67 8.14 21.06
CA THR A 99 -18.68 9.09 21.57
C THR A 99 -17.37 8.38 21.91
N PHE A 100 -16.25 9.05 21.71
CA PHE A 100 -14.97 8.60 22.25
C PHE A 100 -14.91 8.80 23.77
N THR A 101 -14.31 7.87 24.49
CA THR A 101 -14.09 8.01 25.95
C THR A 101 -13.06 9.08 26.29
N GLN A 102 -12.19 9.46 25.34
CA GLN A 102 -11.23 10.55 25.50
C GLN A 102 -11.81 11.88 24.97
N PRO A 103 -11.87 12.94 25.80
CA PRO A 103 -12.52 14.20 25.43
C PRO A 103 -11.80 14.98 24.33
N GLU A 104 -10.46 14.90 24.28
CA GLU A 104 -9.67 15.60 23.24
C GLU A 104 -9.92 15.00 21.85
N ARG A 105 -9.97 13.66 21.78
CA ARG A 105 -10.27 12.94 20.54
C ARG A 105 -11.70 13.20 20.08
N GLU A 106 -12.64 13.22 21.02
CA GLU A 106 -14.04 13.57 20.75
C GLU A 106 -14.16 15.01 20.22
N ALA A 107 -13.48 15.97 20.85
CA ALA A 107 -13.47 17.35 20.39
C ALA A 107 -12.88 17.49 18.97
N SER A 108 -11.81 16.77 18.68
CA SER A 108 -11.22 16.72 17.33
C SER A 108 -12.12 16.03 16.31
N ALA A 109 -12.82 14.97 16.69
CA ALA A 109 -13.76 14.28 15.81
C ALA A 109 -14.96 15.18 15.49
N ARG A 110 -15.54 15.84 16.50
CA ARG A 110 -16.65 16.79 16.32
C ARG A 110 -16.25 17.98 15.46
N SER A 111 -15.06 18.54 15.64
CA SER A 111 -14.60 19.65 14.80
C SER A 111 -14.39 19.19 13.35
N PHE A 112 -13.84 17.99 13.14
CA PHE A 112 -13.69 17.41 11.82
C PHE A 112 -15.05 17.18 11.15
N GLU A 113 -16.00 16.58 11.85
CA GLU A 113 -17.36 16.34 11.33
C GLU A 113 -18.09 17.65 11.02
N ALA A 114 -17.99 18.64 11.89
CA ALA A 114 -18.57 19.96 11.66
C ALA A 114 -17.97 20.63 10.42
N THR A 115 -16.64 20.59 10.25
CA THR A 115 -15.98 21.15 9.06
C THR A 115 -16.35 20.38 7.79
N ALA A 116 -16.47 19.05 7.85
CA ALA A 116 -16.90 18.23 6.73
C ALA A 116 -18.37 18.49 6.34
N GLN A 117 -19.25 18.67 7.33
CA GLN A 117 -20.65 19.02 7.10
C GLN A 117 -20.77 20.40 6.45
N ILE A 118 -20.04 21.40 6.96
CA ILE A 118 -19.97 22.74 6.37
C ILE A 118 -19.45 22.66 4.93
N ALA A 119 -18.39 21.87 4.67
CA ALA A 119 -17.85 21.69 3.33
C ALA A 119 -18.86 21.03 2.37
N SER A 120 -19.61 20.03 2.84
CA SER A 120 -20.67 19.36 2.07
C SER A 120 -21.81 20.32 1.73
N LEU A 121 -22.28 21.10 2.71
CA LEU A 121 -23.31 22.13 2.51
C LEU A 121 -22.84 23.22 1.56
N ASN A 122 -21.57 23.62 1.64
CA ASN A 122 -20.98 24.60 0.74
C ASN A 122 -20.97 24.07 -0.70
N LYS A 123 -20.53 22.82 -0.91
CA LYS A 123 -20.53 22.17 -2.22
C LYS A 123 -21.94 22.00 -2.79
N ALA A 124 -22.91 21.63 -1.96
CA ALA A 124 -24.31 21.51 -2.38
C ALA A 124 -24.87 22.87 -2.81
N ARG A 125 -24.59 23.93 -2.03
CA ARG A 125 -24.99 25.30 -2.36
C ARG A 125 -24.30 25.80 -3.63
N ASP A 126 -23.03 25.49 -3.85
CA ASP A 126 -22.31 25.86 -5.07
C ASP A 126 -22.93 25.19 -6.32
N ARG A 127 -23.34 23.92 -6.20
CA ARG A 127 -24.08 23.22 -7.27
C ARG A 127 -25.43 23.87 -7.54
N GLN A 128 -26.16 24.23 -6.49
CA GLN A 128 -27.43 24.94 -6.61
C GLN A 128 -27.26 26.30 -7.29
N LEU A 129 -26.22 27.07 -6.92
CA LEU A 129 -25.90 28.36 -7.54
C LEU A 129 -25.42 28.24 -9.00
N ALA A 130 -24.90 27.08 -9.40
CA ALA A 130 -24.55 26.82 -10.79
C ALA A 130 -25.78 26.56 -11.66
N THR A 131 -26.86 26.02 -11.08
CA THR A 131 -28.12 25.74 -11.78
C THR A 131 -29.13 26.88 -11.71
N GLU A 132 -29.14 27.64 -10.61
CA GLU A 132 -30.10 28.73 -10.37
C GLU A 132 -29.55 30.12 -10.76
N SER A 133 -30.42 31.13 -10.70
CA SER A 133 -30.01 32.54 -10.81
C SER A 133 -29.06 32.95 -9.67
N ALA A 134 -28.05 33.74 -10.03
CA ALA A 134 -27.04 34.26 -9.09
C ALA A 134 -27.62 35.22 -8.03
N PHE A 135 -28.77 35.82 -8.30
CA PHE A 135 -29.43 36.78 -7.43
C PHE A 135 -30.70 36.21 -6.82
N ASN A 136 -31.01 36.61 -5.59
CA ASN A 136 -32.32 36.39 -4.99
C ASN A 136 -33.35 37.29 -5.69
N ILE A 137 -34.41 36.71 -6.25
CA ILE A 137 -35.39 37.43 -7.07
C ILE A 137 -36.18 38.46 -6.24
N LEU A 138 -36.34 38.24 -4.94
CA LEU A 138 -37.12 39.11 -4.06
C LEU A 138 -36.29 40.25 -3.45
N THR A 139 -35.07 39.95 -3.00
CA THR A 139 -34.19 40.94 -2.33
C THR A 139 -33.13 41.54 -3.25
N MET A 140 -32.97 41.00 -4.47
CA MET A 140 -31.90 41.32 -5.44
C MET A 140 -30.48 41.17 -4.89
N GLU A 141 -30.32 40.53 -3.73
CA GLU A 141 -29.02 40.27 -3.14
C GLU A 141 -28.28 39.19 -3.92
N ASP A 142 -26.98 39.39 -4.09
CA ASP A 142 -26.11 38.38 -4.69
C ASP A 142 -25.97 37.20 -3.72
N LYS A 143 -26.44 36.03 -4.17
CA LYS A 143 -26.33 34.79 -3.39
C LYS A 143 -24.86 34.34 -3.22
N ARG A 144 -23.91 34.96 -3.94
CA ARG A 144 -22.47 34.68 -3.96
C ARG A 144 -21.64 35.51 -2.96
N HIS A 145 -22.27 36.18 -2.00
CA HIS A 145 -21.62 37.03 -1.00
C HIS A 145 -20.31 36.42 -0.43
N PRO A 146 -19.25 37.22 -0.18
CA PRO A 146 -17.87 36.76 -0.25
C PRO A 146 -17.59 35.76 0.87
N ARG A 147 -17.60 34.48 0.50
CA ARG A 147 -16.93 33.44 1.26
C ARG A 147 -15.44 33.69 1.17
N GLN A 148 -14.74 33.53 2.29
CA GLN A 148 -13.29 33.66 2.36
C GLN A 148 -12.66 32.98 1.13
N PRO A 149 -11.70 33.64 0.46
CA PRO A 149 -11.07 33.08 -0.72
C PRO A 149 -10.57 31.70 -0.34
N LYS A 150 -11.01 30.69 -1.11
CA LYS A 150 -10.56 29.31 -0.98
C LYS A 150 -9.04 29.34 -0.94
N GLN A 151 -8.44 29.19 0.24
CA GLN A 151 -6.99 29.10 0.32
C GLN A 151 -6.57 27.97 -0.61
N PRO A 152 -5.63 28.19 -1.53
CA PRO A 152 -5.21 27.16 -2.46
C PRO A 152 -4.60 26.03 -1.62
N VAL A 153 -5.36 24.95 -1.44
CA VAL A 153 -4.84 23.70 -0.91
C VAL A 153 -3.68 23.28 -1.81
N ALA A 154 -2.49 23.13 -1.20
CA ALA A 154 -1.23 22.81 -1.86
C ALA A 154 -1.21 21.47 -2.63
N SER A 155 -2.33 20.76 -2.70
CA SER A 155 -2.53 19.51 -3.42
C SER A 155 -3.11 19.66 -4.83
N ALA A 156 -3.40 20.89 -5.29
CA ALA A 156 -3.71 21.16 -6.69
C ALA A 156 -2.42 21.17 -7.54
N VAL A 157 -1.71 20.04 -7.56
CA VAL A 157 -0.66 19.80 -8.55
C VAL A 157 -1.34 19.83 -9.92
N PRO A 158 -0.94 20.72 -10.85
CA PRO A 158 -1.47 20.69 -12.20
C PRO A 158 -1.20 19.28 -12.75
N LYS A 159 -2.26 18.63 -13.27
CA LYS A 159 -2.12 17.31 -13.90
C LYS A 159 -0.94 17.37 -14.88
N PRO A 160 0.00 16.41 -14.82
CA PRO A 160 1.16 16.41 -15.70
C PRO A 160 0.69 16.45 -17.15
N PHE A 161 1.27 17.39 -17.91
CA PHE A 161 1.00 17.60 -19.32
C PHE A 161 1.17 16.27 -20.07
N ASN A 162 0.10 15.79 -20.71
CA ASN A 162 0.14 14.56 -21.48
C ASN A 162 0.83 14.84 -22.84
N PRO A 163 2.03 14.30 -23.11
CA PRO A 163 2.76 14.60 -24.35
C PRO A 163 2.10 14.02 -25.61
N HIS A 164 1.09 13.16 -25.45
CA HIS A 164 0.26 12.61 -26.53
C HIS A 164 -1.11 13.27 -26.66
N ALA A 165 -1.43 14.27 -25.82
CA ALA A 165 -2.55 15.15 -26.15
C ALA A 165 -2.10 15.98 -27.35
N GLU A 166 -2.67 15.69 -28.52
CA GLU A 166 -2.50 16.49 -29.72
C GLU A 166 -2.60 17.96 -29.32
N ARG A 167 -1.51 18.72 -29.52
CA ARG A 167 -1.59 20.18 -29.44
C ARG A 167 -2.74 20.56 -30.37
N PRO A 168 -3.82 21.19 -29.88
CA PRO A 168 -4.92 21.55 -30.76
C PRO A 168 -4.35 22.47 -31.84
N THR A 169 -4.14 21.92 -33.03
CA THR A 169 -3.68 22.62 -34.24
C THR A 169 -4.80 23.49 -34.81
N PHE A 170 -6.03 23.26 -34.33
CA PHE A 170 -7.11 24.21 -34.46
C PHE A 170 -6.88 25.39 -33.52
N ARG A 171 -6.41 26.50 -34.10
CA ARG A 171 -6.53 27.83 -33.49
C ARG A 171 -7.95 27.94 -32.96
N HIS A 172 -8.08 28.09 -31.64
CA HIS A 172 -9.39 28.18 -30.99
C HIS A 172 -10.20 29.26 -31.72
N PRO A 173 -11.48 29.07 -32.03
CA PRO A 173 -12.32 30.12 -32.64
C PRO A 173 -12.53 31.36 -31.74
N LEU A 174 -11.86 31.41 -30.58
CA LEU A 174 -11.79 32.55 -29.65
C LEU A 174 -10.39 33.17 -29.61
N ASP A 175 -9.42 32.64 -30.37
CA ASP A 175 -8.19 33.36 -30.67
C ASP A 175 -8.63 34.59 -31.46
N SER A 176 -8.54 35.75 -30.81
CA SER A 176 -9.34 36.94 -31.10
C SER A 176 -9.41 37.21 -32.60
N CYS A 177 -10.62 37.25 -33.16
CA CYS A 177 -10.88 37.65 -34.56
C CYS A 177 -10.44 39.09 -34.89
N TYR A 178 -9.74 39.76 -33.97
CA TYR A 178 -9.27 41.12 -34.06
C TYR A 178 -7.80 41.10 -34.48
N THR A 179 -7.43 41.99 -35.40
CA THR A 179 -6.06 42.17 -35.91
C THR A 179 -5.17 42.99 -34.96
N PHE A 180 -5.69 43.34 -33.78
CA PHE A 180 -5.04 44.17 -32.77
C PHE A 180 -5.17 43.55 -31.38
N ASN A 181 -4.25 43.90 -30.49
CA ASN A 181 -4.24 43.49 -29.10
C ASN A 181 -5.28 44.30 -28.30
N ILE A 182 -6.22 43.63 -27.63
CA ILE A 182 -7.36 44.28 -26.95
C ILE A 182 -6.90 45.19 -25.80
N ILE A 183 -5.76 44.90 -25.17
CA ILE A 183 -5.27 45.65 -24.00
C ILE A 183 -4.48 46.89 -24.44
N SER A 184 -3.60 46.76 -25.42
CA SER A 184 -2.76 47.87 -25.89
C SER A 184 -3.36 48.65 -27.05
N ASN A 185 -4.41 48.12 -27.69
CA ASN A 185 -5.03 48.62 -28.92
C ASN A 185 -4.04 48.79 -30.10
N LEU A 186 -2.84 48.22 -29.99
CA LEU A 186 -1.83 48.18 -31.04
C LEU A 186 -2.04 46.97 -31.93
N SER A 187 -1.58 47.04 -33.17
CA SER A 187 -1.70 45.92 -34.11
C SER A 187 -0.99 44.67 -33.56
N LEU A 188 -1.51 43.48 -33.89
CA LEU A 188 -0.84 42.22 -33.55
C LEU A 188 0.53 42.09 -34.24
N ASN A 189 0.80 42.88 -35.29
CA ASN A 189 2.15 42.98 -35.87
C ASN A 189 3.13 43.66 -34.92
N GLU A 190 2.70 44.66 -34.16
CA GLU A 190 3.53 45.41 -33.22
C GLU A 190 3.59 44.73 -31.85
N HIS A 191 2.45 44.26 -31.35
CA HIS A 191 2.28 43.81 -29.96
C HIS A 191 1.81 42.34 -29.87
N HIS A 192 2.60 41.43 -30.48
CA HIS A 192 2.46 39.98 -30.32
C HIS A 192 3.42 39.44 -29.25
N TYR A 193 2.99 38.39 -28.54
CA TYR A 193 3.86 37.66 -27.60
C TYR A 193 5.01 36.87 -28.27
N ALA A 194 5.03 36.79 -29.61
CA ALA A 194 6.01 36.01 -30.36
C ALA A 194 7.09 36.95 -30.94
N PRO A 195 8.34 36.47 -31.08
CA PRO A 195 9.42 37.26 -31.68
C PRO A 195 9.07 37.64 -33.13
N PRO A 196 9.51 38.80 -33.66
CA PRO A 196 9.10 39.33 -34.97
C PRO A 196 9.15 38.32 -36.12
N ALA A 197 10.14 37.43 -36.14
CA ALA A 197 10.31 36.41 -37.17
C ALA A 197 9.25 35.28 -37.12
N ALA A 198 8.66 35.02 -35.95
CA ALA A 198 7.63 33.99 -35.73
C ALA A 198 6.22 34.58 -35.59
N ARG A 199 6.07 35.89 -35.80
CA ARG A 199 4.74 36.52 -35.80
C ARG A 199 3.99 36.05 -37.05
N PRO A 200 2.71 35.67 -36.93
CA PRO A 200 1.89 35.43 -38.12
C PRO A 200 1.90 36.72 -38.96
N ARG A 201 2.36 36.64 -40.21
CA ARG A 201 2.32 37.79 -41.12
C ARG A 201 0.86 38.16 -41.30
N GLY A 202 0.45 39.30 -40.77
CA GLY A 202 -0.86 39.85 -41.10
C GLY A 202 -0.89 40.10 -42.61
N ASP A 203 -1.69 39.35 -43.35
CA ASP A 203 -1.95 39.58 -44.76
C ASP A 203 -2.65 40.94 -44.91
N ALA A 204 -1.87 42.01 -44.92
CA ALA A 204 -2.33 43.39 -44.89
C ALA A 204 -3.00 43.85 -46.21
N GLY A 205 -3.35 42.93 -47.12
CA GLY A 205 -3.88 43.26 -48.44
C GLY A 205 -5.14 42.50 -48.88
N ASN A 206 -5.42 41.30 -48.36
CA ASN A 206 -6.46 40.42 -48.92
C ASN A 206 -7.32 39.68 -47.88
N ALA A 207 -7.33 40.12 -46.62
CA ALA A 207 -8.29 39.60 -45.66
C ALA A 207 -9.66 40.21 -45.95
N GLU A 208 -10.45 39.58 -46.82
CA GLU A 208 -11.87 39.89 -46.90
C GLU A 208 -12.44 39.87 -45.47
N PRO A 209 -13.19 40.89 -45.06
CA PRO A 209 -13.77 40.92 -43.73
C PRO A 209 -14.61 39.66 -43.59
N LYS A 210 -14.17 38.72 -42.73
CA LYS A 210 -14.92 37.49 -42.47
C LYS A 210 -16.37 37.91 -42.23
N PRO A 211 -17.34 37.37 -42.98
CA PRO A 211 -18.72 37.79 -42.86
C PRO A 211 -19.09 37.67 -41.40
N ARG A 212 -19.44 38.80 -40.78
CA ARG A 212 -19.93 38.82 -39.40
C ARG A 212 -21.04 37.78 -39.37
N LEU A 213 -20.94 36.76 -38.51
CA LEU A 213 -22.07 35.85 -38.28
C LEU A 213 -23.23 36.76 -37.90
N GLN A 214 -24.17 36.95 -38.82
CA GLN A 214 -25.35 37.73 -38.55
C GLN A 214 -26.07 37.02 -37.40
N HIS A 215 -26.42 37.79 -36.37
CA HIS A 215 -27.19 37.24 -35.25
C HIS A 215 -28.46 36.59 -35.81
N LYS A 216 -28.89 35.44 -35.26
CA LYS A 216 -30.04 34.67 -35.80
C LYS A 216 -31.31 35.52 -35.97
N ALA A 217 -31.45 36.61 -35.21
CA ALA A 217 -32.57 37.55 -35.33
C ALA A 217 -32.52 38.46 -36.56
N ALA A 218 -31.35 38.63 -37.18
CA ALA A 218 -31.14 39.46 -38.36
C ALA A 218 -31.31 38.68 -39.69
N LEU A 219 -31.35 37.35 -39.64
CA LEU A 219 -31.73 36.56 -40.82
C LEU A 219 -33.24 36.75 -41.07
N PRO A 220 -33.66 37.01 -42.32
CA PRO A 220 -35.07 37.10 -42.64
C PRO A 220 -35.76 35.78 -42.27
N ARG A 221 -36.84 35.88 -41.49
CA ARG A 221 -37.66 34.71 -41.16
C ARG A 221 -38.25 34.13 -42.45
N ASP A 222 -38.08 32.83 -42.57
CA ASP A 222 -38.53 31.94 -43.65
C ASP A 222 -40.02 31.56 -43.50
N PHE A 223 -40.59 31.69 -42.30
CA PHE A 223 -42.01 31.48 -42.02
C PHE A 223 -42.75 32.81 -41.81
N ASN A 224 -43.87 33.00 -42.51
CA ASN A 224 -44.76 34.14 -42.33
C ASN A 224 -45.81 33.82 -41.25
N ILE A 225 -45.72 34.53 -40.12
CA ILE A 225 -46.55 34.33 -38.94
C ILE A 225 -48.02 34.72 -39.19
N LEU A 226 -48.28 35.67 -40.09
CA LEU A 226 -49.64 36.13 -40.38
C LEU A 226 -50.39 35.16 -41.30
N SER A 227 -49.69 34.60 -42.29
CA SER A 227 -50.29 33.67 -43.26
C SER A 227 -50.12 32.19 -42.88
N ASN A 228 -49.32 31.89 -41.86
CA ASN A 228 -48.89 30.53 -41.50
C ASN A 228 -48.31 29.73 -42.68
N LYS A 229 -47.63 30.41 -43.61
CA LYS A 229 -46.97 29.80 -44.77
C LYS A 229 -45.49 30.10 -44.79
N TYR A 230 -44.72 29.16 -45.32
CA TYR A 230 -43.32 29.42 -45.64
C TYR A 230 -43.26 30.39 -46.83
N ARG A 231 -42.26 31.28 -46.84
CA ARG A 231 -42.05 32.25 -47.91
C ARG A 231 -41.71 31.61 -49.25
N GLU A 232 -40.98 30.51 -49.20
CA GLU A 232 -40.50 29.75 -50.36
C GLU A 232 -40.88 28.28 -50.18
N GLU A 233 -41.37 27.64 -51.25
CA GLU A 233 -41.64 26.19 -51.33
C GLU A 233 -42.47 25.65 -50.16
N HIS A 234 -43.59 26.32 -49.86
CA HIS A 234 -44.41 25.98 -48.69
C HIS A 234 -44.91 24.53 -48.70
N GLU A 235 -45.37 24.03 -49.84
CA GLU A 235 -45.91 22.68 -49.93
C GLU A 235 -44.83 21.61 -49.68
N ASP A 236 -43.65 21.78 -50.30
CA ASP A 236 -42.53 20.85 -50.14
C ASP A 236 -41.99 20.83 -48.70
N LYS A 237 -41.85 22.01 -48.08
CA LYS A 237 -41.47 22.11 -46.67
C LYS A 237 -42.49 21.49 -45.73
N MET A 238 -43.79 21.66 -46.01
CA MET A 238 -44.85 21.02 -45.23
C MET A 238 -44.82 19.50 -45.36
N LEU A 239 -44.55 18.96 -46.55
CA LEU A 239 -44.40 17.52 -46.76
C LEU A 239 -43.18 16.98 -46.01
N LEU A 240 -42.04 17.66 -46.11
CA LEU A 240 -40.82 17.31 -45.37
C LEU A 240 -41.05 17.37 -43.86
N GLU A 241 -41.70 18.41 -43.36
CA GLU A 241 -41.99 18.57 -41.94
C GLU A 241 -42.92 17.47 -41.43
N ARG A 242 -43.99 17.12 -42.16
CA ARG A 242 -44.84 15.96 -41.82
C ARG A 242 -44.04 14.66 -41.80
N GLU A 243 -43.13 14.48 -42.74
CA GLU A 243 -42.28 13.29 -42.79
C GLU A 243 -41.33 13.23 -41.59
N VAL A 244 -40.71 14.36 -41.22
CA VAL A 244 -39.86 14.47 -40.03
C VAL A 244 -40.66 14.23 -38.76
N GLN A 245 -41.88 14.77 -38.66
CA GLN A 245 -42.77 14.54 -37.53
C GLN A 245 -43.16 13.07 -37.43
N ARG A 246 -43.51 12.43 -38.55
CA ARG A 246 -43.81 10.99 -38.62
C ARG A 246 -42.62 10.14 -38.15
N ARG A 247 -41.41 10.43 -38.63
CA ARG A 247 -40.18 9.72 -38.21
C ARG A 247 -39.86 9.96 -36.74
N THR A 248 -40.04 11.19 -36.25
CA THR A 248 -39.81 11.54 -34.85
C THR A 248 -40.81 10.85 -33.93
N ALA A 249 -42.09 10.81 -34.32
CA ALA A 249 -43.13 10.10 -33.62
C ALA A 249 -42.87 8.58 -33.60
N ALA A 250 -42.49 8.00 -34.75
CA ALA A 250 -42.11 6.60 -34.83
C ALA A 250 -40.92 6.28 -33.92
N ARG A 251 -39.87 7.13 -33.92
CA ARG A 251 -38.72 6.94 -33.03
C ARG A 251 -39.13 6.95 -31.56
N LYS A 252 -39.90 7.96 -31.12
CA LYS A 252 -40.41 8.06 -29.74
C LYS A 252 -41.31 6.89 -29.35
N TYR A 253 -42.11 6.39 -30.30
CA TYR A 253 -42.94 5.21 -30.08
C TYR A 253 -42.07 3.98 -29.81
N TRP A 254 -41.08 3.71 -30.67
CA TRP A 254 -40.16 2.58 -30.51
C TRP A 254 -39.23 2.71 -29.31
N GLU A 255 -38.93 3.92 -28.84
CA GLU A 255 -38.19 4.15 -27.57
C GLU A 255 -38.96 3.63 -26.34
N THR A 256 -40.30 3.57 -26.41
CA THR A 256 -41.17 3.18 -25.28
C THR A 256 -41.83 1.82 -25.47
N HIS A 257 -41.94 1.33 -26.70
CA HIS A 257 -42.61 0.09 -27.08
C HIS A 257 -41.60 -0.89 -27.70
N ASP A 258 -40.55 -1.22 -26.95
CA ASP A 258 -39.54 -2.20 -27.32
C ASP A 258 -39.86 -3.62 -26.82
N TYR A 259 -40.74 -3.71 -25.82
CA TYR A 259 -41.14 -4.94 -25.14
C TYR A 259 -42.64 -5.21 -25.33
N ASP A 260 -42.97 -6.45 -25.69
CA ASP A 260 -44.35 -6.90 -25.78
C ASP A 260 -44.77 -7.58 -24.45
N PRO A 261 -45.65 -6.94 -23.65
CA PRO A 261 -46.07 -7.49 -22.37
C PRO A 261 -46.95 -8.74 -22.50
N LEU A 262 -47.58 -8.99 -23.66
CA LEU A 262 -48.45 -10.14 -23.84
C LEU A 262 -47.65 -11.41 -24.12
N THR A 263 -46.67 -11.33 -25.03
CA THR A 263 -45.76 -12.46 -25.31
C THR A 263 -44.62 -12.56 -24.30
N GLY A 264 -44.37 -11.49 -23.56
CA GLY A 264 -43.32 -11.41 -22.55
C GLY A 264 -41.91 -11.32 -23.14
N ARG A 265 -41.77 -10.89 -24.40
CA ARG A 265 -40.51 -10.87 -25.16
C ARG A 265 -40.20 -9.50 -25.72
N TYR A 266 -38.93 -9.22 -25.97
CA TYR A 266 -38.54 -8.05 -26.75
C TYR A 266 -38.94 -8.24 -28.22
N LEU A 267 -39.42 -7.16 -28.84
CA LEU A 267 -39.80 -7.16 -30.25
C LEU A 267 -38.57 -7.31 -31.17
N ASP A 268 -37.40 -6.82 -30.73
CA ASP A 268 -36.12 -7.01 -31.41
C ASP A 268 -35.49 -8.36 -31.02
N ALA A 269 -35.31 -9.23 -32.03
CA ALA A 269 -34.74 -10.56 -31.88
C ALA A 269 -33.30 -10.54 -31.31
N HIS A 270 -32.48 -9.55 -31.67
CA HIS A 270 -31.11 -9.47 -31.16
C HIS A 270 -31.08 -9.10 -29.68
N LYS A 271 -31.96 -8.20 -29.27
CA LYS A 271 -32.12 -7.79 -27.86
C LYS A 271 -32.65 -8.94 -27.01
N GLU A 272 -33.63 -9.69 -27.52
CA GLU A 272 -34.16 -10.89 -26.84
C GLU A 272 -33.07 -11.94 -26.64
N GLN A 273 -32.29 -12.26 -27.67
CA GLN A 273 -31.17 -13.21 -27.54
C GLN A 273 -30.13 -12.75 -26.51
N ALA A 274 -29.82 -11.46 -26.47
CA ALA A 274 -28.92 -10.91 -25.46
C ALA A 274 -29.51 -11.06 -24.04
N TYR A 275 -30.79 -10.78 -23.88
CA TYR A 275 -31.49 -10.92 -22.60
C TYR A 275 -31.53 -12.38 -22.13
N VAL A 276 -31.87 -13.33 -23.00
CA VAL A 276 -31.85 -14.77 -22.69
C VAL A 276 -30.46 -15.22 -22.24
N LYS A 277 -29.40 -14.82 -22.96
CA LYS A 277 -28.01 -15.12 -22.56
C LYS A 277 -27.68 -14.54 -21.18
N THR A 278 -28.12 -13.32 -20.88
CA THR A 278 -27.89 -12.74 -19.55
C THR A 278 -28.59 -13.52 -18.44
N ILE A 279 -29.81 -14.01 -18.68
CA ILE A 279 -30.53 -14.86 -17.73
C ILE A 279 -29.79 -16.19 -17.52
N GLU A 280 -29.35 -16.83 -18.61
CA GLU A 280 -28.59 -18.08 -18.55
C GLU A 280 -27.28 -17.89 -17.75
N ASP A 281 -26.56 -16.80 -18.01
CA ASP A 281 -25.35 -16.42 -17.27
C ASP A 281 -25.65 -16.13 -15.79
N GLU A 282 -26.82 -15.62 -15.45
CA GLU A 282 -27.21 -15.38 -14.06
C GLU A 282 -27.61 -16.66 -13.34
N LEU A 283 -28.33 -17.56 -14.01
CA LEU A 283 -28.73 -18.87 -13.49
C LEU A 283 -27.50 -19.75 -13.22
N THR A 284 -26.53 -19.76 -14.13
CA THR A 284 -25.26 -20.48 -13.92
C THR A 284 -24.47 -19.94 -12.72
N LYS A 285 -24.54 -18.62 -12.45
CA LYS A 285 -23.89 -17.98 -11.28
C LYS A 285 -24.68 -18.14 -9.98
N GLN A 286 -25.98 -18.38 -10.03
CA GLN A 286 -26.86 -18.47 -8.87
C GLN A 286 -26.40 -19.45 -7.77
N PRO A 287 -25.99 -20.70 -8.06
CA PRO A 287 -25.52 -21.63 -7.02
C PRO A 287 -24.27 -21.10 -6.30
N MET A 288 -23.35 -20.46 -7.04
CA MET A 288 -22.17 -19.83 -6.45
C MET A 288 -22.55 -18.61 -5.60
N LYS A 289 -23.53 -17.79 -6.02
CA LYS A 289 -24.05 -16.68 -5.20
C LYS A 289 -24.67 -17.18 -3.89
N GLN A 290 -25.44 -18.27 -3.95
CA GLN A 290 -26.04 -18.90 -2.76
C GLN A 290 -24.96 -19.45 -1.82
N TYR A 291 -23.97 -20.15 -2.37
CA TYR A 291 -22.82 -20.65 -1.62
C TYR A 291 -22.03 -19.52 -0.94
N ASN A 292 -21.73 -18.45 -1.68
CA ASN A 292 -21.01 -17.29 -1.15
C ASN A 292 -21.78 -16.50 -0.10
N ARG A 293 -23.11 -16.64 -0.04
CA ARG A 293 -23.95 -16.05 1.01
C ARG A 293 -23.91 -16.84 2.31
N LEU A 294 -23.48 -18.11 2.28
CA LEU A 294 -23.33 -18.91 3.49
C LEU A 294 -22.24 -18.30 4.39
N PRO A 295 -22.37 -18.39 5.72
CA PRO A 295 -21.29 -18.02 6.63
C PRO A 295 -19.98 -18.78 6.32
N PRO A 296 -18.80 -18.18 6.53
CA PRO A 296 -17.52 -18.83 6.24
C PRO A 296 -17.32 -20.19 6.94
N SER A 297 -17.93 -20.38 8.11
CA SER A 297 -17.92 -21.66 8.84
C SER A 297 -18.63 -22.77 8.09
N LEU A 298 -19.78 -22.48 7.46
CA LEU A 298 -20.52 -23.44 6.65
C LEU A 298 -19.86 -23.61 5.28
N GLN A 299 -19.39 -22.53 4.64
CA GLN A 299 -18.69 -22.62 3.36
C GLN A 299 -17.50 -23.58 3.40
N LYS A 300 -16.69 -23.48 4.46
CA LYS A 300 -15.50 -24.33 4.70
C LYS A 300 -15.85 -25.66 5.38
N GLY A 301 -17.12 -25.89 5.72
CA GLY A 301 -17.59 -27.11 6.36
C GLY A 301 -17.40 -28.32 5.43
N GLU A 302 -17.16 -29.48 6.03
CA GLU A 302 -16.77 -30.70 5.30
C GLU A 302 -17.79 -31.11 4.24
N GLY A 303 -19.09 -30.92 4.51
CA GLY A 303 -20.16 -31.26 3.58
C GLY A 303 -20.13 -30.51 2.24
N HIS A 304 -19.42 -29.37 2.15
CA HIS A 304 -19.19 -28.63 0.91
C HIS A 304 -17.85 -28.94 0.24
N VAL A 305 -16.93 -29.61 0.95
CA VAL A 305 -15.60 -29.97 0.44
C VAL A 305 -15.67 -31.34 -0.22
N TYR A 306 -16.22 -32.33 0.49
CA TYR A 306 -16.42 -33.69 0.00
C TYR A 306 -17.73 -34.26 0.55
N ASP A 307 -18.19 -35.35 -0.05
CA ASP A 307 -19.29 -36.13 0.49
C ASP A 307 -18.77 -37.09 1.57
N ILE A 308 -19.40 -37.07 2.74
CA ILE A 308 -18.91 -37.80 3.93
C ILE A 308 -19.10 -39.32 3.75
N THR A 309 -20.13 -39.74 3.01
CA THR A 309 -20.46 -41.16 2.83
C THR A 309 -19.70 -41.79 1.66
N THR A 310 -19.58 -41.07 0.55
CA THR A 310 -18.93 -41.58 -0.68
C THR A 310 -17.47 -41.16 -0.81
N HIS A 311 -17.00 -40.22 0.02
CA HIS A 311 -15.69 -39.57 -0.07
C HIS A 311 -15.41 -38.88 -1.42
N VAL A 312 -16.44 -38.65 -2.24
CA VAL A 312 -16.29 -37.93 -3.51
C VAL A 312 -16.05 -36.46 -3.22
N ILE A 313 -14.96 -35.92 -3.79
CA ILE A 313 -14.60 -34.51 -3.65
C ILE A 313 -15.56 -33.66 -4.47
N LYS A 314 -16.28 -32.76 -3.80
CA LYS A 314 -17.20 -31.81 -4.44
C LYS A 314 -16.42 -30.59 -4.96
N ASN A 315 -15.51 -30.07 -4.12
CA ASN A 315 -14.71 -28.89 -4.41
C ASN A 315 -13.22 -29.18 -4.17
N LYS A 316 -12.48 -29.39 -5.26
CA LYS A 316 -11.05 -29.73 -5.22
C LYS A 316 -10.21 -28.64 -4.56
N ASP A 317 -10.42 -27.37 -4.93
CA ASP A 317 -9.62 -26.26 -4.40
C ASP A 317 -9.73 -26.10 -2.88
N LEU A 318 -10.94 -26.31 -2.33
CA LEU A 318 -11.16 -26.24 -0.88
C LEU A 318 -10.58 -27.44 -0.17
N TYR A 319 -10.64 -28.61 -0.80
CA TYR A 319 -10.06 -29.84 -0.28
C TYR A 319 -8.54 -29.71 -0.18
N ASP A 320 -7.88 -29.25 -1.24
CA ASP A 320 -6.43 -29.06 -1.28
C ASP A 320 -5.96 -28.03 -0.25
N ARG A 321 -6.72 -26.93 -0.07
CA ARG A 321 -6.45 -25.94 0.98
C ARG A 321 -6.59 -26.51 2.39
N LYS A 322 -7.62 -27.33 2.63
CA LYS A 322 -7.83 -27.99 3.94
C LYS A 322 -6.69 -28.97 4.23
N GLN A 323 -6.33 -29.80 3.25
CA GLN A 323 -5.22 -30.75 3.34
C GLN A 323 -3.89 -30.04 3.61
N ALA A 324 -3.60 -28.95 2.89
CA ALA A 324 -2.38 -28.17 3.13
C ALA A 324 -2.33 -27.54 4.53
N ALA A 325 -3.47 -27.08 5.05
CA ALA A 325 -3.55 -26.54 6.41
C ALA A 325 -3.34 -27.61 7.48
N GLU A 326 -3.90 -28.80 7.30
CA GLU A 326 -3.68 -29.95 8.18
C GLU A 326 -2.23 -30.40 8.15
N GLN A 327 -1.63 -30.54 6.97
CA GLN A 327 -0.20 -30.88 6.81
C GLN A 327 0.71 -29.87 7.50
N ALA A 328 0.49 -28.57 7.28
CA ALA A 328 1.26 -27.52 7.94
C ALA A 328 1.14 -27.57 9.48
N TRP A 329 -0.04 -27.92 9.99
CA TRP A 329 -0.24 -28.13 11.42
C TRP A 329 0.54 -29.35 11.94
N PHE A 330 0.48 -30.48 11.24
CA PHE A 330 1.26 -31.68 11.56
C PHE A 330 2.77 -31.41 11.52
N ASP A 331 3.25 -30.68 10.51
CA ASP A 331 4.66 -30.30 10.36
C ASP A 331 5.13 -29.35 11.47
N SER A 332 4.27 -28.41 11.86
CA SER A 332 4.56 -27.54 13.01
C SER A 332 4.62 -28.36 14.30
N TYR A 333 3.76 -29.35 14.47
CA TYR A 333 3.73 -30.17 15.67
C TYR A 333 4.93 -31.13 15.73
N SER A 334 5.26 -31.77 14.61
CA SER A 334 6.42 -32.65 14.50
C SER A 334 7.73 -31.89 14.73
N SER A 335 7.86 -30.69 14.16
CA SER A 335 9.04 -29.84 14.38
C SER A 335 9.16 -29.35 15.83
N SER A 336 8.05 -29.05 16.50
CA SER A 336 8.06 -28.73 17.94
C SER A 336 8.52 -29.93 18.77
N TRP A 337 7.98 -31.11 18.47
CA TRP A 337 8.35 -32.35 19.16
C TRP A 337 9.85 -32.65 19.04
N ILE A 338 10.39 -32.57 17.82
CA ILE A 338 11.83 -32.79 17.57
C ILE A 338 12.69 -31.81 18.37
N ARG A 339 12.33 -30.52 18.38
CA ARG A 339 13.05 -29.51 19.16
C ARG A 339 13.03 -29.79 20.66
N ASP A 340 11.89 -30.22 21.19
CA ASP A 340 11.74 -30.55 22.60
C ASP A 340 12.55 -31.80 22.99
N GLU A 341 12.62 -32.79 22.10
CA GLU A 341 13.47 -33.97 22.27
C GLU A 341 14.96 -33.60 22.23
N GLU A 342 15.40 -32.81 21.26
CA GLU A 342 16.76 -32.28 21.20
C GLU A 342 17.12 -31.43 22.42
N ALA A 343 16.18 -30.62 22.93
CA ALA A 343 16.39 -29.84 24.15
C ALA A 343 16.56 -30.74 25.38
N ARG A 344 15.75 -31.80 25.50
CA ARG A 344 15.89 -32.82 26.55
C ARG A 344 17.24 -33.52 26.48
N HIS A 345 17.66 -33.97 25.29
CA HIS A 345 18.97 -34.60 25.10
C HIS A 345 20.12 -33.67 25.44
N ARG A 346 20.09 -32.41 24.99
CA ARG A 346 21.10 -31.40 25.33
C ARG A 346 21.14 -31.11 26.83
N SER A 347 19.99 -31.04 27.49
CA SER A 347 19.91 -30.84 28.94
C SER A 347 20.52 -32.03 29.69
N ALA A 348 20.19 -33.27 29.28
CA ALA A 348 20.76 -34.48 29.87
C ALA A 348 22.28 -34.55 29.67
N GLN A 349 22.78 -34.23 28.47
CA GLN A 349 24.21 -34.16 28.20
C GLN A 349 24.90 -33.09 29.04
N ARG A 350 24.31 -31.91 29.18
CA ARG A 350 24.85 -30.83 30.01
C ARG A 350 24.91 -31.24 31.48
N GLN A 351 23.85 -31.85 32.00
CA GLN A 351 23.81 -32.38 33.36
C GLN A 351 24.90 -33.42 33.58
N GLN A 352 25.05 -34.38 32.66
CA GLN A 352 26.13 -35.37 32.72
C GLN A 352 27.52 -34.72 32.72
N LEU A 353 27.75 -33.68 31.91
CA LEU A 353 29.03 -32.96 31.88
C LEU A 353 29.27 -32.18 33.18
N ASP A 354 28.24 -31.52 33.72
CA ASP A 354 28.35 -30.76 34.96
C ASP A 354 28.54 -31.68 36.17
N ASP A 355 27.91 -32.86 36.18
CA ASP A 355 28.15 -33.95 37.16
C ASP A 355 29.58 -34.49 37.04
N GLN A 356 30.06 -34.75 35.82
CA GLN A 356 31.45 -35.16 35.61
C GLN A 356 32.43 -34.10 36.08
N ARG A 357 32.17 -32.81 35.80
CA ARG A 357 33.01 -31.70 36.27
C ARG A 357 32.96 -31.56 37.78
N SER A 358 31.80 -31.67 38.40
CA SER A 358 31.66 -31.56 39.86
C SER A 358 32.44 -32.66 40.56
N ILE A 359 32.33 -33.91 40.09
CA ILE A 359 33.14 -35.04 40.56
C ILE A 359 34.64 -34.75 40.36
N ASN A 360 35.05 -34.28 39.18
CA ASN A 360 36.46 -34.02 38.87
C ASN A 360 37.05 -32.77 39.56
N ARG A 361 36.24 -31.86 40.13
CA ARG A 361 36.74 -30.71 40.92
C ARG A 361 37.32 -31.17 42.26
N ALA A 362 36.81 -32.26 42.83
CA ALA A 362 37.36 -32.81 44.05
C ALA A 362 38.67 -33.54 43.74
N ALA A 363 39.75 -33.17 44.45
CA ALA A 363 41.03 -33.82 44.27
C ALA A 363 40.97 -35.28 44.71
N HIS A 364 41.25 -36.21 43.80
CA HIS A 364 41.28 -37.66 44.06
C HIS A 364 42.18 -38.03 45.26
N GLU A 365 43.27 -37.30 45.45
CA GLU A 365 44.23 -37.49 46.56
C GLU A 365 43.54 -37.42 47.94
N ARG A 366 42.56 -36.51 48.13
CA ARG A 366 41.83 -36.38 49.40
C ARG A 366 41.07 -37.64 49.79
N TYR A 367 40.58 -38.38 48.80
CA TYR A 367 39.87 -39.63 49.06
C TYR A 367 40.86 -40.79 49.27
N MET A 368 41.96 -40.81 48.54
CA MET A 368 43.01 -41.83 48.69
C MET A 368 43.58 -41.87 50.10
N GLU A 369 43.81 -40.72 50.73
CA GLU A 369 44.30 -40.64 52.11
C GLU A 369 43.38 -41.39 53.09
N SER A 370 42.06 -41.23 52.97
CA SER A 370 41.10 -41.97 53.80
C SER A 370 41.08 -43.49 53.51
N TYR A 371 41.34 -43.89 52.26
CA TYR A 371 41.36 -45.31 51.87
C TYR A 371 42.67 -46.03 52.21
N GLN A 372 43.80 -45.33 52.22
CA GLN A 372 45.13 -45.94 52.40
C GLN A 372 45.26 -46.70 53.73
N TYR A 373 44.65 -46.20 54.80
CA TYR A 373 44.74 -46.81 56.13
C TYR A 373 43.73 -47.95 56.34
N GLY A 374 42.68 -48.04 55.52
CA GLY A 374 41.64 -49.07 55.63
C GLY A 374 40.62 -48.83 56.75
N TYR A 375 40.73 -47.75 57.52
CA TYR A 375 39.78 -47.34 58.55
C TYR A 375 39.70 -45.81 58.65
N ASN A 376 38.60 -45.27 59.16
CA ASN A 376 38.46 -43.84 59.42
C ASN A 376 39.23 -43.45 60.68
N ILE A 377 40.17 -42.51 60.61
CA ILE A 377 40.94 -42.06 61.78
C ILE A 377 40.06 -41.34 62.81
N VAL A 378 38.97 -40.68 62.36
CA VAL A 378 38.06 -39.92 63.25
C VAL A 378 37.06 -40.85 63.94
N ASP A 379 36.41 -41.73 63.18
CA ASP A 379 35.33 -42.57 63.69
C ASP A 379 35.79 -43.99 64.09
N GLN A 380 37.06 -44.34 63.85
CA GLN A 380 37.67 -45.67 64.07
C GLN A 380 36.95 -46.84 63.36
N ARG A 381 36.11 -46.52 62.38
CA ARG A 381 35.34 -47.48 61.59
C ARG A 381 36.23 -48.17 60.56
N ASP A 382 36.28 -49.50 60.59
CA ASP A 382 37.02 -50.31 59.62
C ASP A 382 36.25 -50.45 58.30
N TYR A 383 36.86 -50.00 57.20
CA TYR A 383 36.27 -50.03 55.86
C TYR A 383 36.35 -51.43 55.21
N ARG A 384 37.04 -52.40 55.83
CA ARG A 384 37.07 -53.80 55.38
C ARG A 384 35.80 -54.56 55.72
N ASN A 385 35.06 -54.10 56.73
CA ASN A 385 33.79 -54.72 57.12
C ASN A 385 32.70 -54.34 56.12
N PRO A 386 31.92 -55.30 55.59
CA PRO A 386 30.88 -55.03 54.59
C PRO A 386 29.78 -54.10 55.12
N GLU A 387 29.50 -54.12 56.43
CA GLU A 387 28.52 -53.24 57.07
C GLU A 387 28.98 -51.78 57.17
N THR A 388 30.28 -51.53 57.12
CA THR A 388 30.88 -50.19 57.23
C THR A 388 31.69 -49.81 55.97
N TYR A 389 31.42 -50.53 54.87
CA TYR A 389 32.12 -50.34 53.61
C TYR A 389 31.84 -48.95 53.04
N MET A 390 32.92 -48.21 52.78
CA MET A 390 32.85 -46.95 52.04
C MET A 390 33.07 -47.26 50.55
N PRO A 391 32.19 -46.81 49.64
CA PRO A 391 32.36 -47.05 48.21
C PRO A 391 33.52 -46.20 47.66
N PRO A 392 34.38 -46.76 46.79
CA PRO A 392 35.54 -46.06 46.26
C PRO A 392 35.12 -44.75 45.59
N PRO A 393 35.98 -43.72 45.65
CA PRO A 393 35.60 -42.41 45.15
C PRO A 393 35.36 -42.49 43.63
N LEU A 394 34.29 -41.86 43.17
CA LEU A 394 33.99 -41.75 41.73
C LEU A 394 34.92 -40.78 40.99
N THR A 395 35.78 -40.06 41.73
CA THR A 395 36.78 -39.15 41.18
C THR A 395 37.85 -39.93 40.41
N LYS A 396 38.46 -39.31 39.39
CA LYS A 396 39.56 -39.93 38.63
C LYS A 396 40.90 -39.33 39.07
N PRO A 397 42.00 -40.11 39.07
CA PRO A 397 43.34 -39.57 39.33
C PRO A 397 43.69 -38.51 38.30
N LYS A 398 44.60 -37.58 38.66
CA LYS A 398 45.12 -36.58 37.72
C LYS A 398 45.75 -37.32 36.54
N ARG A 399 45.29 -36.99 35.32
CA ARG A 399 45.83 -37.58 34.10
C ARG A 399 47.31 -37.25 33.98
N THR A 400 48.10 -38.24 33.58
CA THR A 400 49.52 -38.02 33.30
C THR A 400 49.68 -37.21 32.01
N LEU A 401 50.82 -36.52 31.83
CA LEU A 401 51.10 -35.76 30.60
C LEU A 401 50.95 -36.62 29.34
N TRP A 402 51.39 -37.88 29.41
CA TRP A 402 51.29 -38.83 28.30
C TRP A 402 49.83 -39.21 27.96
N GLU A 403 48.96 -39.35 28.96
CA GLU A 403 47.53 -39.57 28.74
C GLU A 403 46.81 -38.34 28.17
N THR A 404 47.23 -37.14 28.57
CA THR A 404 46.65 -35.90 28.01
C THR A 404 47.01 -35.69 26.54
N VAL A 405 48.21 -36.10 26.11
CA VAL A 405 48.67 -35.97 24.72
C VAL A 405 48.06 -37.05 23.82
N GLY A 406 47.83 -38.26 24.33
CA GLY A 406 47.35 -39.40 23.53
C GLY A 406 45.95 -39.25 22.93
N THR A 407 45.06 -38.46 23.56
CA THR A 407 43.65 -38.35 23.13
C THR A 407 43.38 -37.30 22.06
N ASN A 408 44.32 -36.36 21.83
CA ASN A 408 44.22 -35.34 20.77
C ASN A 408 45.14 -35.62 19.58
N ARG A 409 45.75 -36.80 19.49
CA ARG A 409 46.46 -37.20 18.27
C ARG A 409 45.41 -37.41 17.17
N PRO A 410 45.38 -36.60 16.09
CA PRO A 410 44.51 -36.93 14.96
C PRO A 410 44.81 -38.35 14.51
N PRO A 411 43.80 -39.17 14.15
CA PRO A 411 44.05 -40.49 13.59
C PRO A 411 45.06 -40.32 12.46
N ASN A 412 46.09 -41.18 12.43
CA ASN A 412 47.10 -41.13 11.38
C ASN A 412 46.35 -41.09 10.04
N PRO A 413 46.61 -40.08 9.17
CA PRO A 413 45.92 -40.03 7.89
C PRO A 413 46.13 -41.38 7.18
N PRO A 414 45.10 -41.93 6.51
CA PRO A 414 45.27 -43.17 5.75
C PRO A 414 46.46 -42.99 4.80
N PRO A 415 47.30 -44.03 4.61
CA PRO A 415 48.49 -43.93 3.76
C PRO A 415 48.07 -43.43 2.37
N LEU A 416 48.66 -42.29 1.96
CA LEU A 416 48.41 -41.73 0.64
C LEU A 416 48.73 -42.79 -0.42
N PRO A 417 47.86 -43.03 -1.42
CA PRO A 417 48.19 -43.89 -2.53
C PRO A 417 49.42 -43.34 -3.25
N ALA A 418 50.36 -44.22 -3.61
CA ALA A 418 51.61 -43.84 -4.25
C ALA A 418 51.35 -42.98 -5.50
N PRO A 419 52.06 -41.85 -5.67
CA PRO A 419 51.88 -41.02 -6.85
C PRO A 419 52.25 -41.82 -8.11
N PRO A 420 51.50 -41.69 -9.22
CA PRO A 420 51.84 -42.35 -10.46
C PRO A 420 53.22 -41.89 -10.96
N PRO A 421 54.01 -42.78 -11.61
CA PRO A 421 55.35 -42.43 -12.08
C PRO A 421 55.26 -41.29 -13.10
N MET A 422 55.97 -40.19 -12.82
CA MET A 422 56.05 -39.07 -13.75
C MET A 422 56.81 -39.50 -15.02
N PRO A 423 56.27 -39.25 -16.22
CA PRO A 423 57.03 -39.41 -17.46
C PRO A 423 58.15 -38.36 -17.54
N ALA A 424 59.31 -38.80 -18.02
CA ALA A 424 60.51 -37.98 -18.18
C ALA A 424 60.30 -36.78 -19.12
N PRO A 425 61.00 -35.65 -18.89
CA PRO A 425 60.86 -34.46 -19.73
C PRO A 425 61.53 -34.67 -21.10
N LEU A 426 60.74 -34.60 -22.17
CA LEU A 426 61.25 -34.42 -23.52
C LEU A 426 61.33 -32.92 -23.86
N LEU A 427 62.51 -32.51 -24.32
CA LEU A 427 62.84 -31.18 -24.82
C LEU A 427 62.01 -30.78 -26.05
N SER A 428 61.79 -29.46 -26.16
CA SER A 428 61.58 -28.64 -27.37
C SER A 428 60.37 -29.02 -28.26
N THR A 429 59.52 -28.08 -28.68
CA THR A 429 59.85 -27.05 -29.69
C THR A 429 58.72 -26.01 -29.73
N ILE A 430 59.09 -24.74 -29.87
CA ILE A 430 58.24 -23.56 -30.09
C ILE A 430 57.66 -23.62 -31.53
N PRO A 431 56.43 -23.14 -31.83
CA PRO A 431 56.32 -21.79 -32.41
C PRO A 431 55.11 -20.93 -31.97
N SER A 432 55.43 -19.66 -31.72
CA SER A 432 54.72 -18.41 -32.04
C SER A 432 53.28 -18.43 -32.59
N GLY A 433 52.41 -17.60 -31.98
CA GLY A 433 51.12 -17.20 -32.56
C GLY A 433 50.43 -16.08 -31.78
N VAL A 434 50.73 -14.84 -32.17
CA VAL A 434 50.08 -13.56 -31.82
C VAL A 434 48.55 -13.60 -32.01
N ARG A 435 47.73 -13.08 -31.06
CA ARG A 435 46.79 -11.92 -31.19
C ARG A 435 45.67 -11.88 -30.11
N THR A 436 45.59 -10.73 -29.45
CA THR A 436 44.40 -9.91 -29.12
C THR A 436 43.12 -10.55 -28.54
N GLY A 437 42.77 -10.10 -27.32
CA GLY A 437 41.53 -9.37 -27.03
C GLY A 437 40.23 -10.18 -26.93
N GLY A 438 39.50 -9.99 -25.82
CA GLY A 438 38.08 -10.35 -25.79
C GLY A 438 37.54 -10.68 -24.41
N PHE A 439 36.96 -9.67 -23.77
CA PHE A 439 35.86 -9.83 -22.83
C PHE A 439 34.87 -10.88 -23.35
N ASN A 440 34.48 -11.87 -22.53
CA ASN A 440 33.21 -12.54 -22.73
C ASN A 440 32.44 -12.67 -21.41
N ARG A 441 31.31 -12.00 -21.45
CA ARG A 441 30.23 -11.86 -20.49
C ARG A 441 29.45 -13.17 -20.50
N ALA A 442 29.12 -13.69 -19.32
CA ALA A 442 28.26 -14.86 -19.17
C ALA A 442 26.88 -14.58 -19.81
N SER A 443 26.55 -15.35 -20.84
CA SER A 443 25.23 -15.40 -21.46
C SER A 443 24.35 -16.38 -20.71
N THR A 444 23.23 -15.87 -20.21
CA THR A 444 22.04 -16.60 -19.77
C THR A 444 21.50 -17.49 -20.89
N SER A 445 21.41 -18.80 -20.67
CA SER A 445 20.62 -19.71 -21.51
C SER A 445 19.17 -19.73 -21.02
N CYS A 446 18.29 -19.11 -21.80
CA CYS A 446 16.86 -19.39 -21.78
C CYS A 446 16.63 -20.73 -22.47
N GLU A 447 15.96 -21.66 -21.79
CA GLU A 447 15.54 -22.93 -22.37
C GLU A 447 14.04 -22.83 -22.71
N THR A 448 13.76 -22.69 -24.00
CA THR A 448 12.44 -22.81 -24.61
C THR A 448 12.10 -24.28 -24.83
N ARG A 449 10.99 -24.74 -24.26
CA ARG A 449 10.35 -26.02 -24.63
C ARG A 449 9.04 -25.73 -25.36
N THR A 450 9.02 -26.10 -26.64
CA THR A 450 7.84 -26.16 -27.52
C THR A 450 7.05 -27.46 -27.31
N PRO A 451 5.80 -27.52 -27.78
CA PRO A 451 4.82 -28.53 -27.41
C PRO A 451 4.86 -29.76 -28.34
N SER A 452 4.47 -30.92 -27.80
CA SER A 452 4.15 -32.12 -28.57
C SER A 452 2.65 -32.39 -28.52
N SER A 453 2.07 -32.53 -29.70
CA SER A 453 0.74 -33.05 -29.98
C SER A 453 0.56 -34.51 -29.55
N CYS A 454 -0.57 -34.81 -28.92
CA CYS A 454 -1.60 -35.77 -29.35
C CYS A 454 -2.87 -35.49 -28.55
#